data_AF-D2QU43-F1
#
_entry.id   AF-D2QU43-F1
#
_cell.length_a   1.000
_cell.length_b   1.000
_cell.length_c   1.000
_cell.angle_alpha   90.00
_cell.angle_beta   90.00
_cell.angle_gamma   90.00
#
_symmetry.space_group_name_H-M   'P 1'
#
loop_
_entity.id
_entity.type
_entity.pdbx_description
1 polymer ?
#
loop_
_entity_poly.entity_id
_entity_poly.type
_entity_poly.pdbx_seq_one_letter_code
_entity_poly.pdbx_strand_id
1 'polypeptide(L)'
;MQTFHSLNILTHVSFGTLGLFLGLLALGYQNKSRQHIRYGRYFLYTLTVVVVTAFIGILFFRSSSFLLMLTLLGGYVGFSGYRAVRLRERQTTLLDVSITLIVLVTSALYLRRLQAGDISWSPAVVYPTLSALVLVTGYDLIKHFWLYKRLRTWWLYEHIYKMLSAYSAVLSAFSGTVLPQFKPYSQILPSVLCVSAIIYFIRRQSRRPAANTGYAQIRTRDRRISDRFN
;
A
#
# COMPACT_ATOMS: atom_id res chain seq x y z
N MET A 1 -11.86 -30.58 2.83
CA MET A 1 -12.16 -29.16 3.11
C MET A 1 -11.29 -28.58 4.23
N GLN A 2 -11.19 -29.21 5.40
CA GLN A 2 -10.34 -28.72 6.52
C GLN A 2 -8.85 -28.58 6.16
N THR A 3 -8.26 -29.53 5.43
CA THR A 3 -6.84 -29.49 5.05
C THR A 3 -6.48 -28.28 4.18
N PHE A 4 -7.29 -27.97 3.16
CA PHE A 4 -7.09 -26.80 2.30
C PHE A 4 -7.27 -25.48 3.06
N HIS A 5 -8.24 -25.42 3.98
CA HIS A 5 -8.45 -24.24 4.82
C HIS A 5 -7.25 -23.98 5.74
N SER A 6 -6.80 -25.01 6.46
CA SER A 6 -5.62 -24.92 7.34
C SER A 6 -4.35 -24.57 6.58
N LEU A 7 -4.16 -25.12 5.38
CA LEU A 7 -3.02 -24.78 4.52
C LEU A 7 -3.02 -23.32 4.08
N ASN A 8 -4.19 -22.77 3.71
CA ASN A 8 -4.33 -21.37 3.35
C ASN A 8 -4.00 -20.45 4.54
N ILE A 9 -4.53 -20.77 5.73
CA ILE A 9 -4.22 -20.01 6.96
C ILE A 9 -2.73 -20.09 7.30
N LEU A 10 -2.14 -21.30 7.29
CA LEU A 10 -0.74 -21.50 7.59
C LEU A 10 0.14 -20.68 6.64
N THR A 11 -0.15 -20.73 5.35
CA THR A 11 0.57 -19.96 4.33
C THR A 11 0.39 -18.46 4.56
N HIS A 12 -0.84 -17.99 4.78
CA HIS A 12 -1.15 -16.59 5.03
C HIS A 12 -0.38 -16.03 6.23
N VAL A 13 -0.44 -16.72 7.37
CA VAL A 13 0.19 -16.29 8.63
C VAL A 13 1.72 -16.35 8.52
N SER A 14 2.27 -17.40 7.91
CA SER A 14 3.73 -17.55 7.74
C SER A 14 4.30 -16.44 6.86
N PHE A 15 3.68 -16.18 5.70
CA PHE A 15 4.12 -15.12 4.79
C PHE A 15 3.80 -13.72 5.35
N GLY A 16 2.72 -13.54 6.10
CA GLY A 16 2.41 -12.29 6.79
C GLY A 16 3.46 -11.94 7.83
N THR A 17 3.85 -12.90 8.66
CA THR A 17 4.91 -12.74 9.67
C THR A 17 6.26 -12.46 9.03
N LEU A 18 6.62 -13.22 7.99
CA LEU A 18 7.85 -12.98 7.22
C LEU A 18 7.84 -11.60 6.55
N GLY A 19 6.69 -11.17 6.03
CA GLY A 19 6.49 -9.85 5.44
C GLY A 19 6.74 -8.72 6.45
N LEU A 20 6.25 -8.86 7.69
CA LEU A 20 6.53 -7.88 8.75
C LEU A 20 8.03 -7.76 9.03
N PHE A 21 8.73 -8.90 9.14
CA PHE A 21 10.17 -8.89 9.36
C PHE A 21 10.93 -8.23 8.18
N LEU A 22 10.59 -8.59 6.94
CA LEU A 22 11.20 -8.03 5.73
C LEU A 22 10.91 -6.54 5.56
N GLY A 23 9.70 -6.08 5.94
CA GLY A 23 9.33 -4.66 5.94
C GLY A 23 10.20 -3.84 6.89
N LEU A 24 10.44 -4.34 8.11
CA LEU A 24 11.36 -3.71 9.06
C LEU A 24 12.80 -3.68 8.54
N LEU A 25 13.29 -4.79 7.96
CA LEU A 25 14.61 -4.82 7.33
C LEU A 25 14.72 -3.78 6.20
N ALA A 26 13.72 -3.71 5.32
CA ALA A 26 13.70 -2.72 4.25
C ALA A 26 13.76 -1.28 4.79
N LEU A 27 13.05 -1.00 5.88
CA LEU A 27 13.07 0.30 6.55
C LEU A 27 14.42 0.61 7.23
N GLY A 28 15.01 -0.37 7.90
CA GLY A 28 16.33 -0.24 8.53
C GLY A 28 17.44 0.01 7.51
N TYR A 29 17.34 -0.61 6.33
CA TYR A 29 18.29 -0.42 5.23
C TYR A 29 17.98 0.74 4.28
N GLN A 30 17.05 1.64 4.61
CA GLN A 30 16.65 2.78 3.75
C GLN A 30 17.80 3.64 3.21
N ASN A 31 18.92 3.76 3.96
CA ASN A 31 20.08 4.54 3.51
C ASN A 31 21.02 3.74 2.59
N LYS A 32 20.82 2.42 2.46
CA LYS A 32 21.61 1.51 1.62
C LYS A 32 20.75 0.99 0.47
N SER A 33 20.79 1.68 -0.68
CA SER A 33 19.90 1.45 -1.83
C SER A 33 19.79 -0.02 -2.23
N ARG A 34 20.91 -0.75 -2.34
CA ARG A 34 20.91 -2.15 -2.79
C ARG A 34 20.15 -3.06 -1.82
N GLN A 35 20.39 -2.92 -0.52
CA GLN A 35 19.74 -3.70 0.53
C GLN A 35 18.26 -3.31 0.68
N HIS A 36 17.94 -2.01 0.67
CA HIS A 36 16.55 -1.53 0.70
C HIS A 36 15.73 -2.11 -0.45
N ILE A 37 16.25 -2.06 -1.69
CA ILE A 37 15.56 -2.61 -2.87
C ILE A 37 15.40 -4.13 -2.74
N ARG A 38 16.42 -4.84 -2.26
CA ARG A 38 16.35 -6.31 -2.10
C ARG A 38 15.27 -6.71 -1.10
N TYR A 39 15.31 -6.18 0.12
CA TYR A 39 14.32 -6.50 1.16
C TYR A 39 12.93 -5.97 0.80
N GLY A 40 12.83 -4.79 0.19
CA GLY A 40 11.56 -4.25 -0.31
C GLY A 40 10.90 -5.14 -1.38
N ARG A 41 11.69 -5.78 -2.26
CA ARG A 41 11.16 -6.76 -3.22
C ARG A 41 10.65 -8.02 -2.53
N TYR A 42 11.40 -8.56 -1.56
CA TYR A 42 10.92 -9.72 -0.80
C TYR A 42 9.67 -9.39 0.04
N PHE A 43 9.59 -8.18 0.61
CA PHE A 43 8.37 -7.69 1.25
C PHE A 43 7.19 -7.67 0.27
N LEU A 44 7.37 -7.18 -0.96
CA LEU A 44 6.30 -7.19 -1.96
C LEU A 44 5.89 -8.60 -2.41
N TYR A 45 6.83 -9.54 -2.53
CA TYR A 45 6.49 -10.94 -2.83
C TYR A 45 5.66 -11.57 -1.71
N THR A 46 6.09 -11.39 -0.46
CA THR A 46 5.33 -11.89 0.70
C THR A 46 3.97 -11.23 0.82
N LEU A 47 3.88 -9.90 0.64
CA LEU A 47 2.62 -9.16 0.60
C LEU A 47 1.68 -9.70 -0.49
N THR A 48 2.20 -10.02 -1.67
CA THR A 48 1.39 -10.59 -2.76
C THR A 48 0.79 -11.94 -2.36
N VAL A 49 1.59 -12.82 -1.75
CA VAL A 49 1.11 -14.11 -1.23
C VAL A 49 0.04 -13.90 -0.16
N VAL A 50 0.25 -12.97 0.77
CA VAL A 50 -0.71 -12.61 1.82
C VAL A 50 -2.03 -12.12 1.24
N VAL A 51 -1.99 -11.24 0.24
CA VAL A 51 -3.20 -10.71 -0.43
C VAL A 51 -3.95 -11.82 -1.17
N VAL A 52 -3.24 -12.69 -1.90
CA VAL A 52 -3.86 -13.80 -2.63
C VAL A 52 -4.52 -14.79 -1.66
N THR A 53 -3.82 -15.21 -0.61
CA THR A 53 -4.35 -16.14 0.40
C THR A 53 -5.49 -15.52 1.22
N ALA A 54 -5.46 -14.22 1.50
CA ALA A 54 -6.58 -13.50 2.11
C ALA A 54 -7.80 -13.50 1.20
N PHE A 55 -7.62 -13.21 -0.10
CA PHE A 55 -8.70 -13.19 -1.07
C PHE A 55 -9.35 -14.58 -1.23
N ILE A 56 -8.54 -15.65 -1.31
CA ILE A 56 -9.03 -17.03 -1.27
C ILE A 56 -9.82 -17.27 0.03
N GLY A 57 -9.31 -16.80 1.17
CA GLY A 57 -9.97 -16.94 2.46
C GLY A 57 -11.34 -16.25 2.54
N ILE A 58 -11.47 -15.11 1.89
CA ILE A 58 -12.72 -14.36 1.81
C ILE A 58 -13.74 -15.10 0.91
N LEU A 59 -13.31 -15.56 -0.26
CA LEU A 59 -14.20 -16.22 -1.23
C LEU A 59 -14.70 -17.59 -0.76
N PHE A 60 -13.83 -18.39 -0.16
CA PHE A 60 -14.13 -19.81 0.09
C PHE A 60 -14.41 -20.14 1.57
N PHE A 61 -13.99 -19.29 2.52
CA PHE A 61 -14.03 -19.63 3.95
C PHE A 61 -14.82 -18.62 4.81
N ARG A 62 -15.70 -17.81 4.21
CA ARG A 62 -16.58 -16.84 4.90
C ARG A 62 -15.84 -15.94 5.90
N SER A 63 -14.72 -15.35 5.46
CA SER A 63 -13.96 -14.41 6.28
C SER A 63 -14.68 -13.09 6.49
N SER A 64 -14.35 -12.37 7.57
CA SER A 64 -15.01 -11.09 7.91
C SER A 64 -14.86 -10.04 6.80
N SER A 65 -15.95 -9.31 6.52
CA SER A 65 -16.01 -8.25 5.51
C SER A 65 -14.99 -7.13 5.73
N PHE A 66 -14.53 -6.92 6.96
CA PHE A 66 -13.48 -5.94 7.26
C PHE A 66 -12.10 -6.33 6.71
N LEU A 67 -11.75 -7.63 6.76
CA LEU A 67 -10.49 -8.12 6.24
C LEU A 67 -10.39 -7.95 4.73
N LEU A 68 -11.53 -7.92 4.02
CA LEU A 68 -11.57 -7.58 2.60
C LEU A 68 -11.06 -6.16 2.35
N MET A 69 -11.56 -5.16 3.09
CA MET A 69 -11.11 -3.77 2.95
C MET A 69 -9.62 -3.62 3.27
N LEU A 70 -9.14 -4.27 4.33
CA LEU A 70 -7.73 -4.20 4.72
C LEU A 70 -6.82 -4.90 3.69
N THR A 71 -7.29 -5.99 3.09
CA THR A 71 -6.60 -6.70 1.99
C THR A 71 -6.51 -5.81 0.76
N LEU A 72 -7.61 -5.17 0.35
CA LEU A 72 -7.62 -4.25 -0.78
C LEU A 72 -6.72 -3.04 -0.52
N LEU A 73 -6.81 -2.42 0.66
CA LEU A 73 -5.99 -1.28 1.03
C LEU A 73 -4.50 -1.65 1.02
N GLY A 74 -4.10 -2.68 1.78
CA GLY A 74 -2.71 -3.12 1.86
C GLY A 74 -2.15 -3.55 0.51
N GLY A 75 -2.93 -4.31 -0.27
CA GLY A 75 -2.55 -4.74 -1.61
C GLY A 75 -2.40 -3.57 -2.58
N TYR A 76 -3.36 -2.64 -2.59
CA TYR A 76 -3.34 -1.50 -3.49
C TYR A 76 -2.21 -0.51 -3.17
N VAL A 77 -2.00 -0.16 -1.90
CA VAL A 77 -0.90 0.75 -1.52
C VAL A 77 0.46 0.07 -1.72
N GLY A 78 0.58 -1.24 -1.50
CA GLY A 78 1.79 -1.98 -1.85
C GLY A 78 2.09 -1.95 -3.35
N PHE A 79 1.08 -2.25 -4.19
CA PHE A 79 1.20 -2.19 -5.65
C PHE A 79 1.52 -0.78 -6.14
N SER A 80 0.72 0.21 -5.75
CA SER A 80 0.87 1.60 -6.21
C SER A 80 2.16 2.24 -5.68
N GLY A 81 2.64 1.85 -4.48
CA GLY A 81 3.91 2.29 -3.91
C GLY A 81 5.11 1.75 -4.67
N TYR A 82 5.04 0.51 -5.14
CA TYR A 82 6.02 -0.06 -6.07
C TYR A 82 5.96 0.64 -7.44
N ARG A 83 4.75 0.87 -7.97
CA ARG A 83 4.56 1.55 -9.25
C ARG A 83 5.03 2.98 -9.24
N ALA A 84 4.92 3.72 -8.13
CA ALA A 84 5.41 5.09 -8.01
C ALA A 84 6.88 5.23 -8.46
N VAL A 85 7.75 4.29 -8.08
CA VAL A 85 9.16 4.27 -8.48
C VAL A 85 9.32 4.07 -9.99
N ARG A 86 8.52 3.19 -10.60
CA ARG A 86 8.56 2.93 -12.05
C ARG A 86 7.97 4.09 -12.86
N LEU A 87 6.92 4.73 -12.33
CA LEU A 87 6.22 5.85 -12.95
C LEU A 87 7.04 7.15 -12.96
N ARG A 88 8.17 7.19 -12.25
CA ARG A 88 9.20 8.23 -12.40
C ARG A 88 9.69 8.32 -13.86
N GLU A 89 9.89 7.18 -14.50
CA GLU A 89 10.57 7.07 -15.80
C GLU A 89 9.64 6.55 -16.91
N ARG A 90 8.54 5.89 -16.55
CA ARG A 90 7.59 5.26 -17.47
C ARG A 90 6.22 5.86 -17.31
N GLN A 91 5.47 5.98 -18.40
CA GLN A 91 4.08 6.43 -18.35
C GLN A 91 3.16 5.42 -17.64
N THR A 92 2.03 5.94 -17.18
CA THR A 92 0.89 5.14 -16.69
C THR A 92 0.55 4.06 -17.72
N THR A 93 0.37 2.83 -17.27
CA THR A 93 -0.06 1.72 -18.14
C THR A 93 -1.54 1.40 -17.96
N LEU A 94 -2.14 0.70 -18.92
CA LEU A 94 -3.52 0.23 -18.82
C LEU A 94 -3.75 -0.64 -17.57
N LEU A 95 -2.74 -1.41 -17.16
CA LEU A 95 -2.78 -2.22 -15.94
C LEU A 95 -2.95 -1.34 -14.69
N ASP A 96 -2.24 -0.20 -14.60
CA ASP A 96 -2.35 0.71 -13.45
C ASP A 96 -3.77 1.26 -13.31
N VAL A 97 -4.35 1.69 -14.43
CA VAL A 97 -5.72 2.22 -14.49
C VAL A 97 -6.72 1.12 -14.17
N SER A 98 -6.56 -0.07 -14.75
CA SER A 98 -7.46 -1.21 -14.54
C SER A 98 -7.51 -1.64 -13.08
N ILE A 99 -6.35 -1.79 -12.43
CA ILE A 99 -6.30 -2.14 -11.00
C ILE A 99 -6.94 -1.05 -10.15
N THR A 100 -6.65 0.23 -10.45
CA THR A 100 -7.24 1.36 -9.72
C THR A 100 -8.77 1.38 -9.84
N LEU A 101 -9.31 1.18 -11.05
CA LEU A 101 -10.75 1.11 -11.29
C LEU A 101 -11.40 -0.09 -10.60
N ILE A 102 -10.79 -1.28 -10.65
CA ILE A 102 -11.31 -2.48 -9.98
C ILE A 102 -11.41 -2.24 -8.47
N VAL A 103 -10.37 -1.68 -7.84
CA VAL A 103 -10.38 -1.40 -6.41
C VAL A 103 -11.42 -0.33 -6.05
N LEU A 104 -11.56 0.72 -6.87
CA LEU A 104 -12.54 1.77 -6.63
C LEU A 104 -13.98 1.26 -6.76
N VAL A 105 -14.28 0.48 -7.81
CA VAL A 105 -15.59 -0.17 -8.00
C VAL A 105 -15.89 -1.12 -6.85
N THR A 106 -14.91 -1.94 -6.44
CA THR A 106 -15.09 -2.86 -5.30
C THR A 106 -15.37 -2.10 -4.00
N SER A 107 -14.71 -0.95 -3.80
CA SER A 107 -14.94 -0.08 -2.64
C SER A 107 -16.34 0.54 -2.64
N ALA A 108 -16.84 0.95 -3.81
CA ALA A 108 -18.19 1.47 -3.97
C ALA A 108 -19.27 0.39 -3.74
N LEU A 109 -19.06 -0.82 -4.25
CA LEU A 109 -19.95 -1.95 -4.00
C LEU A 109 -19.98 -2.31 -2.51
N TYR A 110 -18.83 -2.27 -1.84
CA TYR A 110 -18.75 -2.50 -0.40
C TYR A 110 -19.51 -1.43 0.39
N LEU A 111 -19.35 -0.15 0.05
CA LEU A 111 -20.09 0.94 0.69
C LEU A 111 -21.60 0.75 0.55
N ARG A 112 -22.08 0.36 -0.64
CA ARG A 112 -23.50 0.07 -0.88
C ARG A 112 -24.02 -1.06 0.02
N ARG A 113 -23.24 -2.13 0.19
CA ARG A 113 -23.56 -3.25 1.09
C ARG A 113 -23.58 -2.82 2.55
N LEU A 114 -22.65 -1.97 2.96
CA LEU A 114 -22.61 -1.40 4.31
C LEU A 114 -23.85 -0.54 4.59
N GLN A 115 -24.27 0.29 3.64
CA GLN A 115 -25.47 1.14 3.76
C GLN A 115 -26.78 0.34 3.75
N ALA A 116 -26.81 -0.80 3.05
CA ALA A 116 -27.96 -1.70 3.05
C ALA A 116 -28.14 -2.48 4.37
N GLY A 117 -27.17 -2.41 5.29
CA GLY A 117 -27.20 -3.16 6.55
C GLY A 117 -26.72 -4.61 6.43
N ASP A 118 -26.25 -5.04 5.25
CA ASP A 118 -25.78 -6.42 4.99
C ASP A 118 -24.50 -6.77 5.78
N ILE A 119 -23.77 -5.75 6.24
CA ILE A 119 -22.46 -5.89 6.90
C ILE A 119 -22.45 -5.05 8.17
N SER A 120 -22.28 -5.70 9.32
CA SER A 120 -22.13 -5.03 10.61
C SER A 120 -20.69 -5.19 11.12
N TRP A 121 -19.97 -4.08 11.27
CA TRP A 121 -18.67 -4.06 11.93
C TRP A 121 -18.40 -2.71 12.57
N SER A 122 -17.35 -2.61 13.39
CA SER A 122 -17.02 -1.40 14.13
C SER A 122 -16.88 -0.19 13.19
N PRO A 123 -17.78 0.81 13.27
CA PRO A 123 -17.73 2.01 12.44
C PRO A 123 -16.39 2.75 12.55
N ALA A 124 -15.77 2.68 13.74
CA ALA A 124 -14.49 3.31 14.04
C ALA A 124 -13.32 2.76 13.21
N VAL A 125 -13.44 1.57 12.63
CA VAL A 125 -12.37 0.95 11.82
C VAL A 125 -12.77 0.90 10.34
N VAL A 126 -14.03 0.57 10.04
CA VAL A 126 -14.51 0.42 8.66
C VAL A 126 -14.46 1.75 7.91
N TYR A 127 -15.06 2.81 8.45
CA TYR A 127 -15.14 4.08 7.73
C TYR A 127 -13.76 4.70 7.47
N PRO A 128 -12.81 4.76 8.42
CA PRO A 128 -11.48 5.26 8.14
C PRO A 128 -10.72 4.41 7.11
N THR A 129 -10.83 3.07 7.19
CA THR A 129 -10.15 2.16 6.26
C THR A 129 -10.68 2.33 4.83
N LEU A 130 -12.00 2.34 4.68
CA LEU A 130 -12.66 2.55 3.39
C LEU A 130 -12.35 3.94 2.83
N SER A 131 -12.40 4.97 3.68
CA SER A 131 -12.07 6.34 3.27
C SER A 131 -10.61 6.45 2.81
N ALA A 132 -9.67 5.85 3.53
CA ALA A 132 -8.27 5.80 3.11
C ALA A 132 -8.10 5.10 1.76
N LEU A 133 -8.79 3.97 1.54
CA LEU A 133 -8.75 3.25 0.26
C LEU A 133 -9.28 4.11 -0.89
N VAL A 134 -10.45 4.72 -0.72
CA VAL A 134 -11.08 5.59 -1.73
C VAL A 134 -10.22 6.83 -2.00
N LEU A 135 -9.66 7.46 -0.98
CA LEU A 135 -8.81 8.64 -1.14
C LEU A 135 -7.52 8.31 -1.91
N VAL A 136 -6.83 7.22 -1.57
CA VAL A 136 -5.59 6.86 -2.26
C VAL A 136 -5.86 6.42 -3.70
N THR A 137 -6.89 5.60 -3.92
CA THR A 137 -7.26 5.14 -5.28
C THR A 137 -7.80 6.27 -6.14
N GLY A 138 -8.62 7.16 -5.59
CA GLY A 138 -9.11 8.36 -6.27
C GLY A 138 -7.98 9.32 -6.63
N TYR A 139 -7.03 9.54 -5.71
CA TYR A 139 -5.81 10.31 -5.98
C TYR A 139 -5.02 9.72 -7.15
N ASP A 140 -4.80 8.41 -7.15
CA ASP A 140 -4.06 7.73 -8.21
C ASP A 140 -4.81 7.73 -9.54
N LEU A 141 -6.14 7.59 -9.54
CA LEU A 141 -6.96 7.72 -10.74
C LEU A 141 -6.81 9.10 -11.36
N ILE A 142 -6.96 10.17 -10.56
CA ILE A 142 -6.78 11.55 -11.03
C ILE A 142 -5.35 11.76 -11.56
N LYS A 143 -4.34 11.20 -10.88
CA LYS A 143 -2.95 11.23 -11.33
C LYS A 143 -2.78 10.57 -12.69
N HIS A 144 -3.39 9.40 -12.89
CA HIS A 144 -3.26 8.63 -14.11
C HIS A 144 -3.82 9.36 -15.34
N PHE A 145 -4.94 10.08 -15.19
CA PHE A 145 -5.59 10.79 -16.30
C PHE A 145 -5.08 12.23 -16.52
N TRP A 146 -4.89 13.01 -15.45
CA TRP A 146 -4.64 14.45 -15.58
C TRP A 146 -3.27 14.90 -15.07
N LEU A 147 -2.83 14.40 -13.93
CA LEU A 147 -1.71 15.00 -13.19
C LEU A 147 -0.37 14.26 -13.34
N TYR A 148 -0.28 13.25 -14.21
CA TYR A 148 0.89 12.37 -14.33
C TYR A 148 2.20 13.16 -14.52
N LYS A 149 2.26 14.10 -15.46
CA LYS A 149 3.47 14.90 -15.74
C LYS A 149 3.94 15.72 -14.54
N ARG A 150 3.00 16.21 -13.72
CA ARG A 150 3.28 17.02 -12.53
C ARG A 150 3.73 16.14 -11.37
N LEU A 151 2.99 15.07 -11.09
CA LEU A 151 3.17 14.23 -9.91
C LEU A 151 4.27 13.18 -10.05
N ARG A 152 4.74 12.85 -11.27
CA ARG A 152 5.89 11.93 -11.45
C ARG A 152 7.16 12.37 -10.70
N THR A 153 7.29 13.67 -10.43
CA THR A 153 8.43 14.22 -9.68
C THR A 153 8.33 13.96 -8.17
N TRP A 154 7.14 13.66 -7.66
CA TRP A 154 6.85 13.39 -6.24
C TRP A 154 6.91 11.91 -5.89
N TRP A 155 7.40 11.08 -6.83
CA TRP A 155 7.43 9.62 -6.71
C TRP A 155 8.01 9.09 -5.39
N LEU A 156 9.02 9.78 -4.83
CA LEU A 156 9.66 9.33 -3.58
C LEU A 156 8.75 9.54 -2.37
N TYR A 157 8.01 10.65 -2.33
CA TYR A 157 7.03 10.90 -1.27
C TYR A 157 5.87 9.93 -1.36
N GLU A 158 5.38 9.69 -2.59
CA GLU A 158 4.36 8.66 -2.83
C GLU A 158 4.85 7.27 -2.42
N HIS A 159 6.08 6.91 -2.77
CA HIS A 159 6.68 5.63 -2.41
C HIS A 159 6.76 5.45 -0.89
N ILE A 160 7.26 6.47 -0.16
CA ILE A 160 7.36 6.44 1.31
C ILE A 160 5.96 6.25 1.92
N TYR A 161 4.99 7.09 1.54
CA TYR A 161 3.63 7.03 2.06
C TYR A 161 2.99 5.66 1.82
N LYS A 162 3.05 5.16 0.57
CA LYS A 162 2.36 3.94 0.16
C LYS A 162 3.01 2.67 0.70
N MET A 163 4.35 2.59 0.73
CA MET A 163 5.05 1.41 1.27
C MET A 163 4.89 1.31 2.78
N LEU A 164 4.98 2.42 3.52
CA LEU A 164 4.71 2.42 4.96
C LEU A 164 3.23 2.16 5.26
N SER A 165 2.31 2.64 4.43
CA SER A 165 0.88 2.29 4.54
C SER A 165 0.62 0.80 4.29
N ALA A 166 1.35 0.18 3.36
CA ALA A 166 1.26 -1.27 3.11
C ALA A 166 1.73 -2.05 4.34
N TYR A 167 2.89 -1.66 4.88
CA TYR A 167 3.43 -2.24 6.11
C TYR A 167 2.45 -2.06 7.29
N SER A 168 1.87 -0.87 7.42
CA SER A 168 0.85 -0.55 8.42
C SER A 168 -0.37 -1.44 8.32
N ALA A 169 -0.87 -1.70 7.11
CA ALA A 169 -2.04 -2.56 6.89
C ALA A 169 -1.77 -4.00 7.36
N VAL A 170 -0.61 -4.56 7.01
CA VAL A 170 -0.21 -5.91 7.46
C VAL A 170 -0.03 -5.94 8.98
N LEU A 171 0.63 -4.94 9.57
CA LEU A 171 0.83 -4.87 11.01
C LEU A 171 -0.49 -4.71 11.78
N SER A 172 -1.41 -3.89 11.27
CA SER A 172 -2.76 -3.71 11.83
C SER A 172 -3.57 -5.01 11.77
N ALA A 173 -3.48 -5.75 10.66
CA ALA A 173 -4.14 -7.05 10.51
C ALA A 173 -3.58 -8.08 11.50
N PHE A 174 -2.26 -8.16 11.61
CA PHE A 174 -1.56 -9.06 12.52
C PHE A 174 -1.89 -8.73 13.99
N SER A 175 -1.70 -7.48 14.41
CA SER A 175 -1.98 -7.04 15.77
C SER A 175 -3.45 -7.22 16.14
N GLY A 176 -4.39 -6.92 15.24
CA GLY A 176 -5.81 -7.18 15.46
C GLY A 176 -6.17 -8.67 15.58
N THR A 177 -5.36 -9.56 15.02
CA THR A 177 -5.58 -11.01 15.10
C THR A 177 -4.94 -11.62 16.34
N VAL A 178 -3.72 -11.19 16.68
CA VAL A 178 -2.95 -11.71 17.83
C VAL A 178 -3.42 -11.12 19.16
N LEU A 179 -3.96 -9.89 19.15
CA LEU A 179 -4.42 -9.18 20.34
C LEU A 179 -5.91 -8.81 20.24
N PRO A 180 -6.83 -9.82 20.16
CA PRO A 180 -8.25 -9.58 19.99
C PRO A 180 -8.90 -8.85 21.18
N GLN A 181 -8.39 -9.05 22.40
CA GLN A 181 -8.88 -8.44 23.64
C GLN A 181 -8.67 -6.92 23.69
N PHE A 182 -7.79 -6.38 22.85
CA PHE A 182 -7.50 -4.94 22.79
C PHE A 182 -8.16 -4.25 21.58
N LYS A 183 -9.12 -4.90 20.91
CA LYS A 183 -9.86 -4.26 19.81
C LYS A 183 -10.72 -3.10 20.32
N PRO A 184 -10.82 -1.99 19.57
CA PRO A 184 -10.23 -1.75 18.24
C PRO A 184 -8.79 -1.19 18.28
N TYR A 185 -8.23 -0.89 19.46
CA TYR A 185 -6.91 -0.25 19.59
C TYR A 185 -5.77 -1.06 18.99
N SER A 186 -5.79 -2.40 19.13
CA SER A 186 -4.79 -3.28 18.52
C SER A 186 -4.74 -3.17 16.98
N GLN A 187 -5.81 -2.69 16.35
CA GLN A 187 -5.88 -2.47 14.90
C GLN A 187 -5.48 -1.04 14.51
N ILE A 188 -5.74 -0.06 15.38
CA ILE A 188 -5.52 1.36 15.07
C ILE A 188 -4.09 1.80 15.40
N LEU A 189 -3.53 1.31 16.51
CA LEU A 189 -2.20 1.73 16.99
C LEU A 189 -1.07 1.52 15.95
N PRO A 190 -1.00 0.40 15.21
CA PRO A 190 -0.01 0.25 14.15
C PRO A 190 -0.08 1.35 13.08
N SER A 191 -1.29 1.81 12.75
CA SER A 191 -1.50 2.90 11.80
C SER A 191 -1.04 4.25 12.34
N VAL A 192 -1.26 4.54 13.61
CA VAL A 192 -0.74 5.76 14.25
C VAL A 192 0.80 5.78 14.24
N LEU A 193 1.43 4.65 14.57
CA LEU A 193 2.88 4.51 14.55
C LEU A 193 3.44 4.69 13.12
N CYS A 194 2.83 4.05 12.13
CA CYS A 194 3.29 4.15 10.74
C CYS A 194 3.05 5.54 10.14
N VAL A 195 1.93 6.21 10.47
CA VAL A 195 1.69 7.62 10.07
C VAL A 195 2.75 8.54 10.66
N SER A 196 3.12 8.34 11.93
CA SER A 196 4.21 9.08 12.56
C SER A 196 5.55 8.87 11.85
N ALA A 197 5.84 7.62 11.46
CA ALA A 197 7.01 7.28 10.66
C ALA A 197 6.98 7.92 9.26
N ILE A 198 5.82 7.92 8.58
CA ILE A 198 5.62 8.60 7.28
C ILE A 198 5.95 10.08 7.41
N ILE A 199 5.38 10.77 8.41
CA ILE A 199 5.63 12.20 8.65
C ILE A 199 7.13 12.45 8.87
N TYR A 200 7.76 11.63 9.70
CA TYR A 200 9.20 11.72 9.97
C TYR A 200 10.04 11.57 8.69
N PHE A 201 9.80 10.52 7.88
CA PHE A 201 10.58 10.27 6.67
C PHE A 201 10.34 11.31 5.58
N ILE A 202 9.11 11.78 5.42
CA ILE A 202 8.78 12.86 4.48
C ILE A 202 9.51 14.15 4.90
N ARG A 203 9.44 14.55 6.18
CA ARG A 203 10.14 15.75 6.70
C ARG A 203 11.65 15.62 6.57
N ARG A 204 12.22 14.44 6.84
CA ARG A 204 13.65 14.18 6.67
C ARG A 204 14.07 14.31 5.21
N GLN A 205 13.25 13.84 4.27
CA GLN A 205 13.54 13.91 2.85
C GLN A 205 13.35 15.33 2.28
N SER A 206 12.35 16.09 2.74
CA SER A 206 12.08 17.45 2.28
C SER A 206 13.16 18.45 2.70
N ARG A 207 13.90 18.16 3.77
CA ARG A 207 15.03 18.96 4.26
C ARG A 207 16.33 18.73 3.48
N ARG A 208 16.38 17.77 2.55
CA ARG A 208 17.60 17.51 1.75
C ARG A 208 17.75 18.57 0.65
N PRO A 209 18.98 19.09 0.39
CA PRO A 209 19.21 20.09 -0.64
C PRO A 209 18.69 19.63 -2.00
N ALA A 210 18.08 20.55 -2.77
CA ALA A 210 17.40 20.26 -4.04
C ALA A 210 18.29 19.49 -5.04
N ALA A 211 19.61 19.73 -5.03
CA ALA A 211 20.60 19.01 -5.85
C ALA A 211 20.58 17.47 -5.66
N ASN A 212 20.18 16.98 -4.48
CA ASN A 212 20.11 15.57 -4.12
C ASN A 212 18.70 14.97 -4.16
N THR A 213 17.71 15.73 -4.64
CA THR A 213 16.32 15.25 -4.74
C THR A 213 16.03 14.64 -6.11
N GLY A 214 15.11 13.69 -6.17
CA GLY A 214 14.64 13.08 -7.43
C GLY A 214 14.11 14.12 -8.45
N TYR A 215 13.71 15.31 -7.98
CA TYR A 215 13.29 16.45 -8.80
C TYR A 215 14.43 17.01 -9.68
N ALA A 216 15.63 17.20 -9.12
CA ALA A 216 16.78 17.72 -9.87
C ALA A 216 17.25 16.75 -10.97
N GLN A 217 17.17 15.43 -10.73
CA GLN A 217 17.55 14.43 -11.72
C GLN A 217 16.59 14.32 -12.91
N ILE A 218 15.28 14.53 -12.70
CA ILE A 218 14.29 14.49 -13.80
C ILE A 218 14.39 15.78 -14.64
N ARG A 219 14.49 16.95 -13.99
CA ARG A 219 14.58 18.26 -14.68
C ARG A 219 15.85 18.40 -15.53
N THR A 220 16.99 17.90 -15.05
CA THR A 220 18.25 17.92 -15.80
C THR A 220 18.27 16.95 -16.99
N ARG A 221 17.48 15.87 -16.93
CA ARG A 221 17.30 14.95 -18.06
C ARG A 221 16.39 15.54 -19.13
N ASP A 222 15.26 16.14 -18.74
CA ASP A 222 14.34 16.77 -19.69
C ASP A 222 15.02 17.92 -20.46
N ARG A 223 15.84 18.75 -19.79
CA ARG A 223 16.66 19.79 -20.46
C ARG A 223 17.67 19.21 -21.46
N ARG A 224 18.38 18.14 -21.09
CA ARG A 224 19.32 17.47 -22.01
C ARG A 224 18.66 16.80 -23.22
N ILE A 225 17.35 16.55 -23.17
CA ILE A 225 16.59 16.05 -24.32
C ILE A 225 16.16 17.23 -25.19
N SER A 226 15.66 18.33 -24.61
CA SER A 226 15.32 19.53 -25.40
C SER A 226 16.51 20.10 -26.15
N ASP A 227 17.70 20.11 -25.52
CA ASP A 227 18.92 20.67 -26.11
C ASP A 227 19.53 19.78 -27.21
N ARG A 228 19.03 18.55 -27.43
CA ARG A 228 19.43 17.69 -28.56
C ARG A 228 18.58 17.87 -29.82
N PHE A 229 17.45 18.58 -29.70
CA PHE A 229 16.52 18.81 -30.79
C PHE A 229 16.47 20.29 -31.22
N ASN A 230 17.34 21.12 -30.64
CA ASN A 230 17.70 22.46 -31.10
C ASN A 230 19.14 22.44 -31.61
#